data_AF-A0A954A5Y8-F1
#
_entry.id   AF-A0A954A5Y8-F1
#
_cell.length_a   1.000
_cell.length_b   1.000
_cell.length_c   1.000
_cell.angle_alpha   90.00
_cell.angle_beta   90.00
_cell.angle_gamma   90.00
#
_symmetry.space_group_name_H-M   'P 1'
#
loop_
_entity.id
_entity.type
_entity.pdbx_description
1 polymer ?
#
loop_
_entity_poly.entity_id
_entity_poly.type
_entity_poly.pdbx_seq_one_letter_code
_entity_poly.pdbx_strand_id
1 'polypeptide(L)'
;MDPIAATVVLTLLVGLLALLGRWQHRIDEYQREEVLASLYEAKERGTDRAVAQYPHIDIQACIGCGSCIAACPEEQVIGLVDGVARIIHGARCIGHARCADVCPVGAIEVGLGDTSKRSDIPILDDRFETSRPGIHIAGELGGMALIRIAIEQGVRVITEIAEELTESGEASNNPTDPDRGSYDVLIVGAGPAGLAASLEAKRRGLSFLTIDREDLGGTVRKYPRRKLTIVGQVSLPLFGVVRQKEFLKEELIEFWEKLIADHEIPIRTGVHLQGIEGERGAFTIHTSAGVASVRRVVLALGRRGTPRKLDVPGEESERVLYQLIDAATYNNERLLVVGGGDSAIEAATALADQHGNEVTLSYRRASFFRLKRRNQERIEAYAAQGRIRLLLSSQVRQIEEDHAVLAVTVDGVDKMVRVPVSYTFVLAGGEPPYQFLGKLGIRFGGDASGTDSGSAERVAVEV
;
A
#
# COMPACT_ATOMS: atom_id res chain seq x y z
N MET A 1 50.59 -24.05 37.69
CA MET A 1 50.09 -22.66 37.60
C MET A 1 50.03 -22.13 39.01
N ASP A 2 50.60 -20.96 39.26
CA ASP A 2 50.62 -20.34 40.59
C ASP A 2 49.19 -19.98 41.01
N PRO A 3 48.67 -20.47 42.16
CA PRO A 3 47.30 -20.21 42.62
C PRO A 3 46.99 -18.72 42.78
N ILE A 4 48.01 -17.90 43.03
CA ILE A 4 47.88 -16.44 43.12
C ILE A 4 47.59 -15.84 41.75
N ALA A 5 48.29 -16.29 40.70
CA ALA A 5 48.07 -15.83 39.33
C ALA A 5 46.67 -16.21 38.82
N ALA A 6 46.18 -17.41 39.15
CA ALA A 6 44.83 -17.85 38.80
C ALA A 6 43.75 -16.98 39.48
N THR A 7 43.95 -16.60 40.74
CA THR A 7 43.03 -15.75 41.49
C THR A 7 42.99 -14.34 40.90
N VAL A 8 44.15 -13.74 40.59
CA VAL A 8 44.21 -12.39 39.99
C VAL A 8 43.51 -12.34 38.63
N VAL A 9 43.72 -13.35 37.78
CA VAL A 9 43.06 -13.44 36.47
C VAL A 9 41.55 -13.56 36.61
N LEU A 10 41.06 -14.36 37.57
CA LEU A 10 39.62 -14.50 37.83
C LEU A 10 39.00 -13.18 38.31
N THR A 11 39.65 -12.45 39.22
CA THR A 11 39.14 -11.16 39.71
C THR A 11 39.09 -10.11 38.61
N LEU A 12 40.09 -10.09 37.72
CA LEU A 12 40.10 -9.20 36.56
C LEU A 12 38.99 -9.56 35.54
N LEU A 13 38.75 -10.86 35.30
CA LEU A 13 37.66 -11.33 34.46
C LEU A 13 36.28 -10.95 35.02
N VAL A 14 36.06 -11.13 36.32
CA VAL A 14 34.82 -10.73 36.99
C VAL A 14 34.64 -9.22 36.94
N GLY A 15 35.71 -8.45 37.17
CA GLY A 15 35.68 -6.98 37.03
C GLY A 15 35.37 -6.51 35.61
N LEU A 16 35.95 -7.17 34.60
CA LEU A 16 35.69 -6.89 33.19
C LEU A 16 34.24 -7.23 32.81
N LEU A 17 33.71 -8.38 33.26
CA LEU A 17 32.32 -8.77 33.03
C LEU A 17 31.34 -7.80 33.72
N ALA A 18 31.64 -7.34 34.93
CA ALA A 18 30.82 -6.34 35.63
C ALA A 18 30.84 -4.97 34.91
N LEU A 19 32.00 -4.56 34.38
CA LEU A 19 32.12 -3.35 33.56
C LEU A 19 31.37 -3.47 32.23
N LEU A 20 31.50 -4.60 31.54
CA LEU A 20 30.75 -4.90 30.31
C LEU A 20 29.25 -4.92 30.58
N GLY A 21 28.79 -5.55 31.68
CA GLY A 21 27.39 -5.55 32.08
C GLY A 21 26.86 -4.15 32.39
N ARG A 22 27.64 -3.31 33.09
CA ARG A 22 27.29 -1.90 33.34
C ARG A 22 27.23 -1.06 32.07
N TRP A 23 28.17 -1.29 31.15
CA TRP A 23 28.22 -0.60 29.87
C TRP A 23 27.02 -1.00 29.00
N GLN A 24 26.71 -2.29 28.91
CA GLN A 24 25.54 -2.81 28.23
C GLN A 24 24.25 -2.22 28.82
N HIS A 25 24.13 -2.21 30.14
CA HIS A 25 22.95 -1.65 30.83
C HIS A 25 22.76 -0.15 30.54
N ARG A 26 23.84 0.63 30.48
CA ARG A 26 23.76 2.04 30.09
C ARG A 26 23.34 2.24 28.63
N ILE A 27 23.78 1.37 27.73
CA ILE A 27 23.35 1.41 26.33
C ILE A 27 21.85 1.09 26.25
N ASP A 28 21.38 0.07 26.97
CA ASP A 28 19.98 -0.31 27.02
C ASP A 28 19.11 0.82 27.61
N GLU A 29 19.57 1.51 28.66
CA GLU A 29 18.88 2.68 29.21
C GLU A 29 18.80 3.83 28.19
N TYR A 30 19.89 4.15 27.50
CA TYR A 30 19.90 5.20 26.50
C TYR A 30 18.96 4.88 25.32
N GLN A 31 19.01 3.64 24.81
CA GLN A 31 18.09 3.17 23.77
C GLN A 31 16.64 3.19 24.25
N ARG A 32 16.38 2.84 25.52
CA ARG A 32 15.04 2.90 26.12
C ARG A 32 14.52 4.33 26.19
N GLU A 33 15.34 5.28 26.65
CA GLU A 33 14.96 6.70 26.70
C GLU A 33 14.66 7.24 25.30
N GLU A 34 15.48 6.90 24.31
CA GLU A 34 15.26 7.30 22.91
C GLU A 34 13.96 6.71 22.34
N VAL A 35 13.69 5.43 22.57
CA VAL A 35 12.45 4.76 22.12
C VAL A 35 11.22 5.35 22.82
N LEU A 36 11.31 5.66 24.13
CA LEU A 36 10.23 6.29 24.87
C LEU A 36 9.97 7.73 24.40
N ALA A 37 11.01 8.52 24.17
CA ALA A 37 10.87 9.87 23.63
C ALA A 37 10.19 9.83 22.24
N SER A 38 10.62 8.90 21.40
CA SER A 38 10.03 8.65 20.08
C SER A 38 8.56 8.21 20.15
N LEU A 39 8.19 7.38 21.14
CA LEU A 39 6.80 7.00 21.44
C LEU A 39 5.93 8.20 21.84
N TYR A 40 6.43 9.08 22.71
CA TYR A 40 5.69 10.27 23.13
C TYR A 40 5.47 11.23 21.97
N GLU A 41 6.50 11.47 21.16
CA GLU A 41 6.40 12.26 19.92
C GLU A 41 5.37 11.66 18.95
N ALA A 42 5.36 10.33 18.81
CA ALA A 42 4.39 9.62 17.97
C ALA A 42 2.94 9.87 18.45
N LYS A 43 2.72 9.82 19.77
CA LYS A 43 1.40 10.04 20.40
C LYS A 43 0.95 11.50 20.24
N GLU A 44 1.82 12.47 20.46
CA GLU A 44 1.51 13.90 20.27
C GLU A 44 1.10 14.20 18.82
N ARG A 45 1.74 13.54 17.85
CA ARG A 45 1.42 13.68 16.42
C ARG A 45 0.24 12.81 15.97
N GLY A 46 -0.32 11.96 16.84
CA GLY A 46 -1.36 11.00 16.50
C GLY A 46 -0.93 9.96 15.46
N THR A 47 0.36 9.65 15.42
CA THR A 47 1.01 8.69 14.49
C THR A 47 1.42 7.38 15.17
N ASP A 48 1.23 7.28 16.49
CA ASP A 48 1.43 6.06 17.29
C ASP A 48 0.52 4.91 16.83
N ARG A 49 -0.69 5.26 16.37
CA ARG A 49 -1.66 4.31 15.85
C ARG A 49 -1.45 4.05 14.37
N ALA A 50 -1.44 2.77 14.00
CA ALA A 50 -1.38 2.40 12.60
C ALA A 50 -2.71 2.68 11.89
N VAL A 51 -2.62 3.30 10.72
CA VAL A 51 -3.76 3.74 9.92
C VAL A 51 -4.20 2.65 8.93
N ALA A 52 -3.45 1.55 8.79
CA ALA A 52 -3.73 0.46 7.86
C ALA A 52 -3.25 -0.88 8.46
N GLN A 53 -2.60 -1.73 7.65
CA GLN A 53 -1.99 -2.98 8.09
C GLN A 53 -0.90 -2.72 9.15
N TYR A 54 -0.93 -3.46 10.26
CA TYR A 54 0.07 -3.32 11.34
C TYR A 54 0.37 -4.64 12.05
N PRO A 55 1.58 -4.76 12.63
CA PRO A 55 1.96 -5.95 13.36
C PRO A 55 1.22 -6.02 14.70
N HIS A 56 0.36 -7.02 14.88
CA HIS A 56 -0.10 -7.46 16.18
C HIS A 56 1.00 -8.29 16.82
N ILE A 57 1.43 -7.90 18.02
CA ILE A 57 2.51 -8.57 18.74
C ILE A 57 1.91 -9.22 19.98
N ASP A 58 1.99 -10.54 20.06
CA ASP A 58 1.69 -11.29 21.27
C ASP A 58 2.86 -11.10 22.25
N ILE A 59 2.64 -10.26 23.25
CA ILE A 59 3.63 -9.95 24.29
C ILE A 59 3.93 -11.14 25.21
N GLN A 60 3.04 -12.14 25.29
CA GLN A 60 3.27 -13.35 26.08
C GLN A 60 4.15 -14.35 25.35
N ALA A 61 4.01 -14.44 24.02
CA ALA A 61 4.85 -15.27 23.19
C ALA A 61 6.20 -14.61 22.82
N CYS A 62 6.31 -13.28 22.94
CA CYS A 62 7.50 -12.54 22.55
C CYS A 62 8.70 -12.83 23.45
N ILE A 63 9.80 -13.32 22.86
CA ILE A 63 11.07 -13.58 23.56
C ILE A 63 12.05 -12.40 23.56
N GLY A 64 11.64 -11.23 23.06
CA GLY A 64 12.48 -10.02 23.13
C GLY A 64 13.74 -10.00 22.24
N CYS A 65 13.88 -10.92 21.28
CA CYS A 65 15.12 -11.07 20.49
C CYS A 65 15.44 -9.90 19.53
N GLY A 66 14.50 -8.99 19.27
CA GLY A 66 14.71 -7.82 18.41
C GLY A 66 14.82 -8.09 16.90
N SER A 67 14.72 -9.35 16.44
CA SER A 67 14.80 -9.70 15.01
C SER A 67 13.81 -8.92 14.14
N CYS A 68 12.60 -8.71 14.66
CA CYS A 68 11.53 -7.97 13.99
C CYS A 68 11.86 -6.47 13.82
N ILE A 69 12.63 -5.89 14.74
CA ILE A 69 13.11 -4.50 14.68
C ILE A 69 14.17 -4.39 13.59
N ALA A 70 15.16 -5.30 13.61
CA ALA A 70 16.24 -5.32 12.62
C ALA A 70 15.77 -5.61 11.18
N ALA A 71 14.70 -6.39 11.02
CA ALA A 71 14.15 -6.72 9.71
C ALA A 71 13.22 -5.64 9.13
N CYS A 72 12.81 -4.64 9.92
CA CYS A 72 11.93 -3.58 9.47
C CYS A 72 12.74 -2.56 8.64
N PRO A 73 12.41 -2.34 7.35
CA PRO A 73 13.09 -1.35 6.52
C PRO A 73 12.70 0.09 6.91
N GLU A 74 11.63 0.24 7.69
CA GLU A 74 11.22 1.52 8.26
C GLU A 74 11.69 1.56 9.72
N GLU A 75 12.56 2.50 10.07
CA GLU A 75 13.11 2.57 11.43
C GLU A 75 12.05 3.01 12.45
N GLN A 76 12.12 2.42 13.65
CA GLN A 76 11.26 2.69 14.80
C GLN A 76 9.76 2.40 14.57
N VAL A 77 9.37 1.50 13.66
CA VAL A 77 7.98 0.98 13.64
C VAL A 77 7.71 0.10 14.87
N ILE A 78 8.65 -0.80 15.16
CA ILE A 78 8.65 -1.68 16.33
C ILE A 78 9.90 -1.34 17.15
N GLY A 79 9.77 -1.34 18.48
CA GLY A 79 10.86 -1.12 19.43
C GLY A 79 10.77 -2.12 20.57
N LEU A 80 11.85 -2.27 21.33
CA LEU A 80 11.85 -3.11 22.52
C LEU A 80 11.47 -2.26 23.73
N VAL A 81 10.39 -2.61 24.41
CA VAL A 81 9.93 -1.94 25.63
C VAL A 81 9.73 -3.00 26.69
N ASP A 82 10.47 -2.87 27.79
CA ASP A 82 10.47 -3.81 28.91
C ASP A 82 10.72 -5.27 28.49
N GLY A 83 11.67 -5.47 27.56
CA GLY A 83 12.09 -6.80 27.11
C GLY A 83 11.17 -7.45 26.07
N VAL A 84 10.08 -6.81 25.66
CA VAL A 84 9.18 -7.31 24.61
C VAL A 84 9.06 -6.32 23.46
N ALA A 85 8.81 -6.83 22.26
CA ALA A 85 8.58 -5.98 21.09
C ALA A 85 7.23 -5.25 21.24
N ARG A 86 7.22 -3.94 20.98
CA ARG A 86 6.02 -3.09 20.97
C ARG A 86 6.02 -2.18 19.74
N ILE A 87 4.82 -1.82 19.26
CA ILE A 87 4.66 -0.84 18.20
C ILE A 87 4.99 0.55 18.75
N ILE A 88 5.83 1.29 18.05
CA ILE A 88 6.25 2.65 18.40
C ILE A 88 5.61 3.65 17.44
N HIS A 89 5.92 3.57 16.15
CA HIS A 89 5.32 4.38 15.09
C HIS A 89 4.44 3.54 14.16
N GLY A 90 3.22 3.20 14.59
CA GLY A 90 2.30 2.40 13.80
C GLY A 90 1.99 3.01 12.42
N ALA A 91 1.90 4.34 12.32
CA ALA A 91 1.63 5.02 11.05
C ALA A 91 2.76 4.90 10.02
N ARG A 92 3.99 4.56 10.44
CA ARG A 92 5.12 4.28 9.54
C ARG A 92 5.12 2.85 9.02
N CYS A 93 4.27 1.97 9.56
CA CYS A 93 4.20 0.60 9.08
C CYS A 93 3.76 0.57 7.62
N ILE A 94 4.54 -0.10 6.78
CA ILE A 94 4.25 -0.30 5.36
C ILE A 94 3.65 -1.68 5.09
N GLY A 95 3.32 -2.44 6.15
CA GLY A 95 2.68 -3.75 6.08
C GLY A 95 3.55 -4.89 5.55
N HIS A 96 4.87 -4.68 5.31
CA HIS A 96 5.74 -5.59 4.55
C HIS A 96 5.94 -7.00 5.13
N ALA A 97 5.36 -7.30 6.30
CA ALA A 97 5.33 -8.59 6.97
C ALA A 97 6.68 -9.25 7.31
N ARG A 98 7.84 -8.65 6.98
CA ARG A 98 9.15 -9.24 7.34
C ARG A 98 9.30 -9.41 8.85
N CYS A 99 8.69 -8.54 9.66
CA CYS A 99 8.70 -8.68 11.12
C CYS A 99 8.05 -10.00 11.59
N ALA A 100 6.99 -10.46 10.93
CA ALA A 100 6.38 -11.76 11.16
C ALA A 100 7.28 -12.88 10.60
N ASP A 101 7.77 -12.74 9.36
CA ASP A 101 8.60 -13.76 8.70
C ASP A 101 9.88 -14.11 9.50
N VAL A 102 10.51 -13.13 10.17
CA VAL A 102 11.73 -13.33 10.96
C VAL A 102 11.47 -13.67 12.42
N CYS A 103 10.21 -13.71 12.87
CA CYS A 103 9.91 -13.97 14.27
C CYS A 103 10.13 -15.46 14.57
N PRO A 104 11.14 -15.84 15.38
CA PRO A 104 11.48 -17.25 15.59
C PRO A 104 10.41 -18.02 16.38
N VAL A 105 9.54 -17.29 17.08
CA VAL A 105 8.49 -17.83 17.95
C VAL A 105 7.09 -17.55 17.41
N GLY A 106 6.97 -16.94 16.22
CA GLY A 106 5.67 -16.63 15.62
C GLY A 106 4.81 -15.63 16.41
N ALA A 107 5.42 -14.83 17.31
CA ALA A 107 4.71 -13.88 18.18
C ALA A 107 4.19 -12.63 17.44
N ILE A 108 4.36 -12.54 16.11
CA ILE A 108 3.97 -11.37 15.32
C ILE A 108 3.10 -11.83 14.17
N GLU A 109 1.91 -11.25 14.09
CA GLU A 109 1.00 -11.38 12.96
C GLU A 109 0.77 -10.01 12.34
N VAL A 110 0.81 -9.89 11.02
CA VAL A 110 0.56 -8.60 10.35
C VAL A 110 -0.86 -8.58 9.78
N GLY A 111 -1.79 -8.15 10.63
CA GLY A 111 -3.21 -8.06 10.32
C GLY A 111 -3.67 -6.66 9.87
N LEU A 112 -4.94 -6.58 9.51
CA LEU A 112 -5.66 -5.32 9.40
C LEU A 112 -6.03 -4.85 10.82
N GLY A 113 -5.83 -3.56 11.10
CA GLY A 113 -6.35 -2.95 12.32
C GLY A 113 -7.88 -2.95 12.42
N ASP A 114 -8.43 -2.44 13.52
CA ASP A 114 -9.88 -2.25 13.67
C ASP A 114 -10.46 -1.42 12.50
N THR A 115 -11.13 -2.10 11.58
CA THR A 115 -11.74 -1.50 10.39
C THR A 115 -13.19 -1.08 10.62
N SER A 116 -13.76 -1.37 11.80
CA SER A 116 -15.18 -1.13 12.11
C SER A 116 -15.58 0.34 12.10
N LYS A 117 -14.61 1.27 12.12
CA LYS A 117 -14.86 2.73 12.02
C LYS A 117 -14.33 3.32 10.72
N ARG A 118 -13.79 2.51 9.82
CA ARG A 118 -13.19 2.95 8.56
C ARG A 118 -14.27 3.03 7.50
N SER A 119 -14.69 4.25 7.16
CA SER A 119 -15.58 4.51 6.02
C SER A 119 -14.91 4.28 4.66
N ASP A 120 -13.62 3.98 4.64
CA ASP A 120 -12.79 3.77 3.45
C ASP A 120 -12.32 2.32 3.28
N ILE A 121 -12.84 1.37 4.06
CA ILE A 121 -12.66 -0.08 3.83
C ILE A 121 -14.05 -0.76 3.76
N PRO A 122 -14.31 -1.55 2.72
CA PRO A 122 -15.49 -2.42 2.64
C PRO A 122 -15.56 -3.42 3.81
N ILE A 123 -16.78 -3.74 4.26
CA ILE A 123 -16.98 -4.85 5.21
C ILE A 123 -16.77 -6.16 4.45
N LEU A 124 -15.85 -6.98 4.94
CA LEU A 124 -15.47 -8.27 4.36
C LEU A 124 -15.58 -9.38 5.42
N ASP A 125 -16.01 -10.57 5.01
CA ASP A 125 -15.89 -11.78 5.82
C ASP A 125 -14.49 -12.42 5.68
N ASP A 126 -14.26 -13.55 6.36
CA ASP A 126 -12.97 -14.26 6.34
C ASP A 126 -12.61 -14.85 4.96
N ARG A 127 -13.58 -14.93 4.04
CA ARG A 127 -13.43 -15.35 2.64
C ARG A 127 -13.32 -14.15 1.69
N PHE A 128 -13.15 -12.95 2.24
CA PHE A 128 -13.11 -11.68 1.52
C PHE A 128 -14.38 -11.39 0.71
N GLU A 129 -15.51 -11.99 1.08
CA GLU A 129 -16.82 -11.69 0.53
C GLU A 129 -17.35 -10.37 1.11
N THR A 130 -17.90 -9.53 0.25
CA THR A 130 -18.46 -8.24 0.65
C THR A 130 -19.83 -8.41 1.31
N SER A 131 -20.40 -7.30 1.82
CA SER A 131 -21.80 -7.27 2.24
C SER A 131 -22.83 -7.61 1.15
N ARG A 132 -22.41 -7.71 -0.12
CA ARG A 132 -23.23 -8.22 -1.22
C ARG A 132 -22.77 -9.64 -1.56
N PRO A 133 -23.55 -10.67 -1.18
CA PRO A 133 -23.21 -12.07 -1.42
C PRO A 133 -22.87 -12.36 -2.89
N GLY A 134 -21.80 -13.10 -3.15
CA GLY A 134 -21.28 -13.46 -4.46
C GLY A 134 -20.26 -12.48 -5.04
N ILE A 135 -20.00 -11.35 -4.35
CA ILE A 135 -18.99 -10.36 -4.72
C ILE A 135 -17.87 -10.37 -3.69
N HIS A 136 -16.64 -10.61 -4.14
CA HIS A 136 -15.44 -10.66 -3.32
C HIS A 136 -14.49 -9.51 -3.66
N ILE A 137 -13.62 -9.14 -2.72
CA ILE A 137 -12.60 -8.11 -2.91
C ILE A 137 -11.22 -8.69 -2.68
N ALA A 138 -10.27 -8.38 -3.58
CA ALA A 138 -8.88 -8.78 -3.45
C ALA A 138 -7.91 -7.59 -3.62
N GLY A 139 -6.79 -7.65 -2.91
CA GLY A 139 -5.73 -6.65 -2.97
C GLY A 139 -6.04 -5.37 -2.20
N GLU A 140 -5.53 -4.25 -2.72
CA GLU A 140 -5.46 -2.98 -2.00
C GLU A 140 -6.82 -2.48 -1.47
N LEU A 141 -7.93 -2.80 -2.16
CA LEU A 141 -9.28 -2.45 -1.73
C LEU A 141 -9.63 -2.95 -0.32
N GLY A 142 -9.13 -4.13 0.06
CA GLY A 142 -9.31 -4.71 1.40
C GLY A 142 -8.46 -4.04 2.48
N GLY A 143 -7.67 -3.00 2.14
CA GLY A 143 -6.83 -2.26 3.07
C GLY A 143 -5.36 -2.68 3.10
N MET A 144 -4.94 -3.62 2.23
CA MET A 144 -3.58 -4.16 2.19
C MET A 144 -2.86 -3.81 0.88
N ALA A 145 -1.84 -2.94 0.94
CA ALA A 145 -1.26 -2.29 -0.23
C ALA A 145 -0.02 -2.96 -0.85
N LEU A 146 0.27 -4.22 -0.50
CA LEU A 146 1.48 -4.91 -0.93
C LEU A 146 1.24 -5.88 -2.07
N ILE A 147 2.20 -5.96 -2.99
CA ILE A 147 2.14 -6.86 -4.14
C ILE A 147 2.02 -8.32 -3.69
N ARG A 148 2.83 -8.76 -2.71
CA ARG A 148 2.72 -10.11 -2.10
C ARG A 148 1.31 -10.42 -1.62
N ILE A 149 0.76 -9.54 -0.80
CA ILE A 149 -0.54 -9.76 -0.18
C ILE A 149 -1.63 -9.72 -1.23
N ALA A 150 -1.55 -8.80 -2.18
CA ALA A 150 -2.48 -8.73 -3.30
C ALA A 150 -2.50 -10.07 -4.07
N ILE A 151 -1.33 -10.62 -4.37
CA ILE A 151 -1.18 -11.95 -5.00
C ILE A 151 -1.82 -13.04 -4.13
N GLU A 152 -1.44 -13.14 -2.86
CA GLU A 152 -1.93 -14.17 -1.94
C GLU A 152 -3.46 -14.11 -1.76
N GLN A 153 -4.03 -12.90 -1.64
CA GLN A 153 -5.48 -12.70 -1.56
C GLN A 153 -6.18 -13.09 -2.86
N GLY A 154 -5.63 -12.72 -4.02
CA GLY A 154 -6.19 -13.11 -5.31
C GLY A 154 -6.30 -14.64 -5.46
N VAL A 155 -5.25 -15.36 -5.04
CA VAL A 155 -5.25 -16.84 -5.03
C VAL A 155 -6.27 -17.39 -4.03
N ARG A 156 -6.31 -16.84 -2.80
CA ARG A 156 -7.21 -17.30 -1.75
C ARG A 156 -8.67 -17.13 -2.15
N VAL A 157 -9.06 -15.95 -2.63
CA VAL A 157 -10.45 -15.66 -3.05
C VAL A 157 -10.94 -16.65 -4.11
N ILE A 158 -10.11 -16.96 -5.10
CA ILE A 158 -10.51 -17.92 -6.15
C ILE A 158 -10.55 -19.36 -5.63
N THR A 159 -9.67 -19.72 -4.69
CA THR A 159 -9.72 -21.03 -4.03
C THR A 159 -11.06 -21.21 -3.32
N GLU A 160 -11.49 -20.23 -2.51
CA GLU A 160 -12.79 -20.26 -1.81
C GLU A 160 -13.95 -20.36 -2.81
N ILE A 161 -13.93 -19.52 -3.87
CA ILE A 161 -14.98 -19.54 -4.91
C ILE A 161 -15.04 -20.92 -5.60
N ALA A 162 -13.89 -21.53 -5.91
CA ALA A 162 -13.85 -22.83 -6.57
C ALA A 162 -14.45 -23.93 -5.68
N GLU A 163 -14.16 -23.89 -4.38
CA GLU A 163 -14.70 -24.82 -3.39
C GLU A 163 -16.21 -24.65 -3.25
N GLU A 164 -16.70 -23.42 -3.09
CA GLU A 164 -18.14 -23.12 -3.02
C GLU A 164 -18.91 -23.55 -4.28
N LEU A 165 -18.37 -23.29 -5.48
CA LEU A 165 -19.00 -23.69 -6.74
C LEU A 165 -19.03 -25.22 -6.89
N THR A 166 -18.01 -25.91 -6.39
CA THR A 166 -17.96 -27.38 -6.40
C THR A 166 -19.00 -27.95 -5.44
N GLU A 167 -19.10 -27.43 -4.22
CA GLU A 167 -20.06 -27.88 -3.21
C GLU A 167 -21.51 -27.63 -3.60
N SER A 168 -21.80 -26.50 -4.25
CA SER A 168 -23.15 -26.13 -4.72
C SER A 168 -23.57 -26.84 -6.02
N GLY A 169 -22.66 -27.57 -6.67
CA GLY A 169 -22.90 -28.14 -8.00
C GLY A 169 -23.04 -27.07 -9.09
N GLU A 170 -22.61 -25.84 -8.80
CA GLU A 170 -22.59 -24.71 -9.73
C GLU A 170 -21.35 -24.69 -10.63
N ALA A 171 -20.33 -25.50 -10.35
CA ALA A 171 -19.12 -25.52 -11.18
C ALA A 171 -19.46 -25.87 -12.64
N SER A 172 -19.09 -25.00 -13.58
CA SER A 172 -19.10 -25.36 -15.01
C SER A 172 -18.11 -26.50 -15.25
N ASN A 173 -18.59 -27.66 -15.69
CA ASN A 173 -17.74 -28.79 -16.10
C ASN A 173 -17.01 -28.56 -17.43
N ASN A 174 -17.02 -27.34 -17.99
CA ASN A 174 -16.38 -27.04 -19.27
C ASN A 174 -15.51 -25.78 -19.22
N PRO A 175 -14.27 -25.85 -19.75
CA PRO A 175 -13.41 -24.69 -19.88
C PRO A 175 -13.98 -23.68 -20.88
N THR A 176 -13.85 -22.40 -20.54
CA THR A 176 -14.08 -21.18 -21.34
C THR A 176 -14.64 -21.40 -22.75
N ASP A 177 -15.96 -21.50 -22.86
CA ASP A 177 -16.69 -21.33 -24.12
C ASP A 177 -17.05 -19.83 -24.25
N PRO A 178 -16.42 -19.06 -25.16
CA PRO A 178 -16.67 -17.64 -25.33
C PRO A 178 -18.13 -17.31 -25.70
N ASP A 179 -18.87 -18.29 -26.25
CA ASP A 179 -20.20 -18.13 -26.83
C ASP A 179 -21.32 -18.56 -25.87
N ARG A 180 -21.01 -19.14 -24.71
CA ARG A 180 -22.03 -19.63 -23.75
C ARG A 180 -22.68 -18.58 -22.85
N GLY A 181 -22.28 -17.32 -22.95
CA GLY A 181 -22.93 -16.20 -22.27
C GLY A 181 -22.87 -16.19 -20.74
N SER A 182 -22.26 -17.20 -20.10
CA SER A 182 -22.15 -17.31 -18.63
C SER A 182 -20.76 -17.76 -18.19
N TYR A 183 -20.12 -17.00 -17.29
CA TYR A 183 -18.85 -17.36 -16.64
C TYR A 183 -19.06 -17.73 -15.17
N ASP A 184 -18.23 -18.63 -14.63
CA ASP A 184 -18.21 -18.89 -13.19
C ASP A 184 -17.75 -17.65 -12.42
N VAL A 185 -16.70 -16.98 -12.92
CA VAL A 185 -16.10 -15.82 -12.24
C VAL A 185 -15.77 -14.70 -13.22
N LEU A 186 -16.18 -13.47 -12.89
CA LEU A 186 -15.59 -12.25 -13.47
C LEU A 186 -14.53 -11.68 -12.53
N ILE A 187 -13.32 -11.44 -13.03
CA ILE A 187 -12.27 -10.75 -12.29
C ILE A 187 -12.13 -9.34 -12.86
N VAL A 188 -12.24 -8.32 -12.01
CA VAL A 188 -12.23 -6.92 -12.43
C VAL A 188 -10.97 -6.23 -11.89
N GLY A 189 -10.05 -5.92 -12.79
CA GLY A 189 -8.72 -5.38 -12.53
C GLY A 189 -7.63 -6.41 -12.85
N ALA A 190 -6.67 -6.03 -13.67
CA ALA A 190 -5.50 -6.81 -14.08
C ALA A 190 -4.22 -6.31 -13.36
N GLY A 191 -4.35 -5.85 -12.11
CA GLY A 191 -3.22 -5.66 -11.20
C GLY A 191 -2.74 -6.97 -10.58
N PRO A 192 -1.73 -6.95 -9.69
CA PRO A 192 -1.16 -8.18 -9.11
C PRO A 192 -2.18 -9.14 -8.48
N ALA A 193 -3.20 -8.61 -7.79
CA ALA A 193 -4.29 -9.44 -7.24
C ALA A 193 -5.12 -10.13 -8.32
N GLY A 194 -5.56 -9.38 -9.33
CA GLY A 194 -6.38 -9.94 -10.40
C GLY A 194 -5.62 -10.87 -11.33
N LEU A 195 -4.34 -10.61 -11.59
CA LEU A 195 -3.48 -11.52 -12.35
C LEU A 195 -3.28 -12.85 -11.61
N ALA A 196 -2.98 -12.80 -10.30
CA ALA A 196 -2.88 -14.00 -9.49
C ALA A 196 -4.19 -14.77 -9.39
N ALA A 197 -5.32 -14.07 -9.23
CA ALA A 197 -6.65 -14.66 -9.27
C ALA A 197 -6.93 -15.34 -10.63
N SER A 198 -6.52 -14.72 -11.73
CA SER A 198 -6.71 -15.29 -13.08
C SER A 198 -5.94 -16.60 -13.26
N LEU A 199 -4.69 -16.64 -12.80
CA LEU A 199 -3.86 -17.85 -12.83
C LEU A 199 -4.47 -18.96 -11.97
N GLU A 200 -4.97 -18.62 -10.78
CA GLU A 200 -5.64 -19.58 -9.90
C GLU A 200 -6.94 -20.12 -10.51
N ALA A 201 -7.75 -19.24 -11.13
CA ALA A 201 -9.00 -19.62 -11.77
C ALA A 201 -8.75 -20.63 -12.90
N LYS A 202 -7.70 -20.38 -13.71
CA LYS A 202 -7.23 -21.32 -14.74
C LYS A 202 -6.75 -22.63 -14.11
N ARG A 203 -5.94 -22.59 -13.03
CA ARG A 203 -5.44 -23.79 -12.34
C ARG A 203 -6.57 -24.67 -11.78
N ARG A 204 -7.66 -24.04 -11.31
CA ARG A 204 -8.86 -24.70 -10.79
C ARG A 204 -9.86 -25.13 -11.87
N GLY A 205 -9.60 -24.80 -13.14
CA GLY A 205 -10.47 -25.17 -14.26
C GLY A 205 -11.78 -24.38 -14.33
N LEU A 206 -11.87 -23.22 -13.68
CA LEU A 206 -13.06 -22.38 -13.72
C LEU A 206 -13.21 -21.71 -15.10
N SER A 207 -14.45 -21.46 -15.53
CA SER A 207 -14.72 -20.55 -16.63
C SER A 207 -14.68 -19.10 -16.12
N PHE A 208 -13.75 -18.29 -16.63
CA PHE A 208 -13.59 -16.92 -16.16
C PHE A 208 -13.22 -15.95 -17.27
N LEU A 209 -13.43 -14.68 -16.98
CA LEU A 209 -12.94 -13.56 -17.77
C LEU A 209 -12.32 -12.54 -16.83
N THR A 210 -11.16 -12.01 -17.19
CA THR A 210 -10.56 -10.87 -16.49
C THR A 210 -10.71 -9.63 -17.35
N ILE A 211 -11.20 -8.54 -16.78
CA ILE A 211 -11.33 -7.24 -17.47
C ILE A 211 -10.50 -6.18 -16.75
N ASP A 212 -9.87 -5.30 -17.51
CA ASP A 212 -9.25 -4.07 -16.98
C ASP A 212 -9.61 -2.89 -17.87
N ARG A 213 -9.82 -1.72 -17.26
CA ARG A 213 -10.13 -0.48 -17.96
C ARG A 213 -8.93 0.09 -18.74
N GLU A 214 -7.72 -0.27 -18.33
CA GLU A 214 -6.44 0.14 -18.90
C GLU A 214 -5.69 -1.13 -19.35
N ASP A 215 -4.44 -1.31 -18.89
CA ASP A 215 -3.52 -2.35 -19.34
C ASP A 215 -2.99 -3.18 -18.14
N LEU A 216 -2.32 -4.30 -18.42
CA LEU A 216 -1.85 -5.27 -17.43
C LEU A 216 -0.91 -4.66 -16.38
N GLY A 217 -0.99 -5.09 -15.12
CA GLY A 217 -0.09 -4.67 -14.04
C GLY A 217 -0.62 -3.53 -13.16
N GLY A 218 -1.75 -2.92 -13.54
CA GLY A 218 -2.46 -1.95 -12.69
C GLY A 218 -1.58 -0.82 -12.17
N THR A 219 -1.58 -0.58 -10.86
CA THR A 219 -0.78 0.49 -10.21
C THR A 219 0.71 0.39 -10.53
N VAL A 220 1.27 -0.81 -10.69
CA VAL A 220 2.70 -1.01 -10.96
C VAL A 220 3.09 -0.40 -12.32
N ARG A 221 2.25 -0.57 -13.35
CA ARG A 221 2.52 0.01 -14.69
C ARG A 221 2.61 1.53 -14.67
N LYS A 222 2.03 2.18 -13.67
CA LYS A 222 2.02 3.65 -13.51
C LYS A 222 3.18 4.20 -12.70
N TYR A 223 4.05 3.33 -12.19
CA TYR A 223 5.26 3.78 -11.51
C TYR A 223 6.21 4.50 -12.48
N PRO A 224 7.07 5.40 -11.97
CA PRO A 224 8.15 5.97 -12.76
C PRO A 224 9.04 4.88 -13.35
N ARG A 225 9.68 5.19 -14.48
CA ARG A 225 10.58 4.30 -15.20
C ARG A 225 11.70 3.82 -14.28
N ARG A 226 12.04 2.52 -14.35
CA ARG A 226 13.06 1.86 -13.51
C ARG A 226 12.80 1.98 -12.00
N LYS A 227 11.57 2.25 -11.56
CA LYS A 227 11.25 2.20 -10.13
C LYS A 227 11.46 0.78 -9.62
N LEU A 228 12.24 0.64 -8.55
CA LEU A 228 12.40 -0.63 -7.85
C LEU A 228 11.12 -0.96 -7.07
N THR A 229 10.62 -2.17 -7.26
CA THR A 229 9.42 -2.70 -6.62
C THR A 229 9.79 -3.90 -5.76
N ILE A 230 9.15 -4.02 -4.61
CA ILE A 230 9.36 -5.12 -3.68
C ILE A 230 8.14 -6.03 -3.78
N VAL A 231 8.35 -7.22 -4.36
CA VAL A 231 7.33 -8.26 -4.44
C VAL A 231 7.43 -9.19 -3.24
N GLY A 232 8.65 -9.49 -2.77
CA GLY A 232 8.86 -10.52 -1.76
C GLY A 232 8.84 -11.94 -2.35
N GLN A 233 8.93 -12.95 -1.49
CA GLN A 233 8.84 -14.35 -1.92
C GLN A 233 7.38 -14.75 -1.99
N VAL A 234 6.91 -15.13 -3.17
CA VAL A 234 5.52 -15.50 -3.43
C VAL A 234 5.44 -16.78 -4.25
N SER A 235 4.38 -17.56 -4.05
CA SER A 235 4.06 -18.69 -4.94
C SER A 235 2.95 -18.27 -5.88
N LEU A 236 3.20 -18.36 -7.18
CA LEU A 236 2.21 -18.07 -8.21
C LEU A 236 1.60 -19.36 -8.76
N PRO A 237 0.27 -19.44 -8.92
CA PRO A 237 -0.35 -20.55 -9.62
C PRO A 237 0.21 -20.68 -11.04
N LEU A 238 0.38 -21.91 -11.52
CA LEU A 238 0.91 -22.26 -12.85
C LEU A 238 2.40 -21.92 -13.09
N PHE A 239 3.06 -21.18 -12.19
CA PHE A 239 4.49 -20.84 -12.28
C PHE A 239 5.34 -21.50 -11.17
N GLY A 240 4.85 -21.49 -9.93
CA GLY A 240 5.60 -21.91 -8.73
C GLY A 240 6.20 -20.74 -7.96
N VAL A 241 7.29 -20.99 -7.24
CA VAL A 241 7.89 -20.00 -6.33
C VAL A 241 8.72 -18.96 -7.10
N VAL A 242 8.33 -17.69 -6.97
CA VAL A 242 9.12 -16.55 -7.44
C VAL A 242 10.24 -16.29 -6.43
N ARG A 243 11.48 -16.60 -6.82
CA ARG A 243 12.65 -16.44 -5.95
C ARG A 243 13.16 -15.00 -5.88
N GLN A 244 12.97 -14.24 -6.94
CA GLN A 244 13.37 -12.85 -7.02
C GLN A 244 12.42 -12.00 -6.16
N LYS A 245 12.97 -11.26 -5.19
CA LYS A 245 12.18 -10.47 -4.22
C LYS A 245 11.93 -9.04 -4.69
N GLU A 246 12.78 -8.55 -5.58
CA GLU A 246 12.81 -7.16 -6.04
C GLU A 246 12.91 -7.13 -7.56
N PHE A 247 12.12 -6.26 -8.19
CA PHE A 247 12.06 -6.12 -9.63
C PHE A 247 12.08 -4.64 -9.98
N LEU A 248 12.75 -4.27 -11.07
CA LEU A 248 12.41 -3.02 -11.73
C LEU A 248 10.98 -3.12 -12.26
N LYS A 249 10.29 -1.99 -12.31
CA LYS A 249 8.93 -1.88 -12.83
C LYS A 249 8.77 -2.65 -14.16
N GLU A 250 9.65 -2.39 -15.13
CA GLU A 250 9.58 -2.97 -16.47
C GLU A 250 9.76 -4.49 -16.42
N GLU A 251 10.73 -4.99 -15.66
CA GLU A 251 10.98 -6.42 -15.48
C GLU A 251 9.76 -7.14 -14.87
N LEU A 252 9.09 -6.51 -13.89
CA LEU A 252 7.89 -7.08 -13.27
C LEU A 252 6.72 -7.12 -14.25
N ILE A 253 6.58 -6.10 -15.08
CA ILE A 253 5.54 -6.04 -16.11
C ILE A 253 5.77 -7.10 -17.19
N GLU A 254 6.99 -7.21 -17.71
CA GLU A 254 7.37 -8.23 -18.68
C GLU A 254 7.18 -9.65 -18.12
N PHE A 255 7.51 -9.86 -16.84
CA PHE A 255 7.26 -11.11 -16.14
C PHE A 255 5.77 -11.49 -16.15
N TRP A 256 4.88 -10.54 -15.85
CA TRP A 256 3.44 -10.78 -15.90
C TRP A 256 2.93 -11.02 -17.31
N GLU A 257 3.34 -10.19 -18.28
CA GLU A 257 2.94 -10.34 -19.69
C GLU A 257 3.31 -11.71 -20.24
N LYS A 258 4.55 -12.16 -19.97
CA LYS A 258 4.99 -13.50 -20.34
C LYS A 258 4.14 -14.59 -19.71
N LEU A 259 3.88 -14.50 -18.40
CA LEU A 259 3.12 -15.51 -17.68
C LEU A 259 1.66 -15.61 -18.18
N ILE A 260 1.04 -14.47 -18.50
CA ILE A 260 -0.30 -14.41 -19.08
C ILE A 260 -0.34 -15.01 -20.49
N ALA A 261 0.69 -14.73 -21.30
CA ALA A 261 0.81 -15.30 -22.64
C ALA A 261 1.07 -16.81 -22.61
N ASP A 262 2.02 -17.28 -21.80
CA ASP A 262 2.43 -18.68 -21.70
C ASP A 262 1.28 -19.61 -21.25
N HIS A 263 0.30 -19.07 -20.51
CA HIS A 263 -0.86 -19.81 -19.99
C HIS A 263 -2.19 -19.47 -20.67
N GLU A 264 -2.17 -18.64 -21.72
CA GLU A 264 -3.36 -18.22 -22.49
C GLU A 264 -4.50 -17.75 -21.58
N ILE A 265 -4.17 -16.85 -20.65
CA ILE A 265 -5.14 -16.34 -19.66
C ILE A 265 -6.08 -15.33 -20.34
N PRO A 266 -7.42 -15.50 -20.26
CA PRO A 266 -8.39 -14.65 -20.93
C PRO A 266 -8.53 -13.29 -20.23
N ILE A 267 -7.74 -12.31 -20.67
CA ILE A 267 -7.80 -10.92 -20.17
C ILE A 267 -8.23 -9.98 -21.30
N ARG A 268 -9.21 -9.11 -21.03
CA ARG A 268 -9.64 -8.02 -21.92
C ARG A 268 -9.29 -6.66 -21.30
N THR A 269 -8.36 -5.97 -21.93
CA THR A 269 -7.96 -4.58 -21.60
C THR A 269 -8.88 -3.57 -22.29
N GLY A 270 -8.91 -2.33 -21.80
CA GLY A 270 -9.81 -1.28 -22.31
C GLY A 270 -11.32 -1.51 -22.02
N VAL A 271 -11.66 -2.44 -21.13
CA VAL A 271 -13.05 -2.78 -20.77
C VAL A 271 -13.36 -2.31 -19.35
N HIS A 272 -14.32 -1.39 -19.23
CA HIS A 272 -14.72 -0.79 -17.95
C HIS A 272 -15.97 -1.48 -17.38
N LEU A 273 -15.94 -1.86 -16.10
CA LEU A 273 -17.13 -2.31 -15.37
C LEU A 273 -18.05 -1.12 -15.06
N GLN A 274 -19.26 -1.12 -15.61
CA GLN A 274 -20.24 -0.05 -15.42
C GLN A 274 -21.24 -0.35 -14.31
N GLY A 275 -21.61 -1.62 -14.12
CA GLY A 275 -22.59 -2.01 -13.10
C GLY A 275 -22.70 -3.53 -12.93
N ILE A 276 -23.27 -3.93 -11.79
CA ILE A 276 -23.56 -5.32 -11.45
C ILE A 276 -25.00 -5.40 -10.94
N GLU A 277 -25.85 -6.10 -11.67
CA GLU A 277 -27.24 -6.39 -11.32
C GLU A 277 -27.40 -7.87 -10.96
N GLY A 278 -28.50 -8.22 -10.29
CA GLY A 278 -28.77 -9.60 -9.87
C GLY A 278 -28.10 -10.00 -8.55
N GLU A 279 -28.13 -11.31 -8.30
CA GLU A 279 -27.76 -11.93 -7.03
C GLU A 279 -26.72 -13.04 -7.25
N ARG A 280 -26.14 -13.55 -6.15
CA ARG A 280 -25.16 -14.64 -6.18
C ARG A 280 -25.66 -15.78 -7.08
N GLY A 281 -24.81 -16.23 -8.00
CA GLY A 281 -25.12 -17.30 -8.96
C GLY A 281 -25.72 -16.82 -10.28
N ALA A 282 -26.28 -15.61 -10.34
CA ALA A 282 -26.92 -15.07 -11.54
C ALA A 282 -26.75 -13.54 -11.65
N PHE A 283 -25.50 -13.08 -11.68
CA PHE A 283 -25.20 -11.67 -11.91
C PHE A 283 -25.27 -11.31 -13.39
N THR A 284 -25.77 -10.12 -13.67
CA THR A 284 -25.67 -9.46 -14.98
C THR A 284 -24.66 -8.32 -14.86
N ILE A 285 -23.57 -8.42 -15.61
CA ILE A 285 -22.45 -7.49 -15.61
C ILE A 285 -22.59 -6.57 -16.80
N HIS A 286 -22.67 -5.27 -16.52
CA HIS A 286 -22.64 -4.24 -17.55
C HIS A 286 -21.20 -3.73 -17.71
N THR A 287 -20.66 -3.83 -18.92
CA THR A 287 -19.33 -3.33 -19.26
C THR A 287 -19.37 -2.41 -20.48
N SER A 288 -18.30 -1.65 -20.70
CA SER A 288 -18.16 -0.85 -21.93
C SER A 288 -18.12 -1.69 -23.22
N ALA A 289 -17.89 -3.00 -23.12
CA ALA A 289 -17.86 -3.93 -24.26
C ALA A 289 -19.16 -4.75 -24.41
N GLY A 290 -20.17 -4.50 -23.59
CA GLY A 290 -21.44 -5.22 -23.59
C GLY A 290 -21.79 -5.86 -22.25
N VAL A 291 -22.75 -6.77 -22.28
CA VAL A 291 -23.32 -7.43 -21.09
C VAL A 291 -22.82 -8.87 -21.00
N ALA A 292 -22.51 -9.35 -19.80
CA ALA A 292 -22.13 -10.74 -19.53
C ALA A 292 -22.86 -11.29 -18.29
N SER A 293 -23.24 -12.56 -18.28
CA SER A 293 -23.77 -13.21 -17.07
C SER A 293 -22.67 -13.93 -16.31
N VAL A 294 -22.62 -13.81 -14.99
CA VAL A 294 -21.60 -14.49 -14.17
C VAL A 294 -22.14 -14.99 -12.82
N ARG A 295 -21.51 -16.01 -12.25
CA ARG A 295 -21.93 -16.56 -10.94
C ARG A 295 -21.30 -15.85 -9.76
N ARG A 296 -20.04 -15.45 -9.88
CA ARG A 296 -19.26 -14.73 -8.86
C ARG A 296 -18.48 -13.57 -9.49
N VAL A 297 -18.19 -12.56 -8.68
CA VAL A 297 -17.40 -11.40 -9.09
C VAL A 297 -16.25 -11.18 -8.10
N VAL A 298 -15.04 -10.95 -8.61
CA VAL A 298 -13.87 -10.56 -7.84
C VAL A 298 -13.47 -9.14 -8.24
N LEU A 299 -13.54 -8.21 -7.29
CA LEU A 299 -13.13 -6.82 -7.48
C LEU A 299 -11.68 -6.64 -7.01
N ALA A 300 -10.77 -6.48 -7.97
CA ALA A 300 -9.33 -6.30 -7.80
C ALA A 300 -8.87 -4.92 -8.32
N LEU A 301 -9.68 -3.87 -8.11
CA LEU A 301 -9.53 -2.55 -8.73
C LEU A 301 -8.40 -1.67 -8.15
N GLY A 302 -7.84 -2.04 -7.01
CA GLY A 302 -6.89 -1.22 -6.25
C GLY A 302 -7.52 0.04 -5.59
N ARG A 303 -6.72 0.85 -4.88
CA ARG A 303 -7.20 2.10 -4.23
C ARG A 303 -6.71 3.37 -4.91
N ARG A 304 -5.75 3.29 -5.84
CA ARG A 304 -5.25 4.47 -6.56
C ARG A 304 -6.37 5.22 -7.28
N GLY A 305 -7.33 4.49 -7.85
CA GLY A 305 -8.50 5.05 -8.52
C GLY A 305 -8.17 6.12 -9.56
N THR A 306 -8.98 7.18 -9.61
CA THR A 306 -8.78 8.33 -10.51
C THR A 306 -7.91 9.37 -9.81
N PRO A 307 -6.88 9.95 -10.45
CA PRO A 307 -6.11 11.03 -9.83
C PRO A 307 -7.02 12.15 -9.33
N ARG A 308 -6.74 12.67 -8.13
CA ARG A 308 -7.48 13.81 -7.60
C ARG A 308 -7.16 15.05 -8.43
N LYS A 309 -8.21 15.70 -8.94
CA LYS A 309 -8.12 17.00 -9.61
C LYS A 309 -7.94 18.14 -8.60
N LEU A 310 -7.34 19.22 -9.05
CA LEU A 310 -7.21 20.47 -8.30
C LEU A 310 -8.47 21.33 -8.43
N ASP A 311 -9.26 21.12 -9.48
CA ASP A 311 -10.44 21.88 -9.88
C ASP A 311 -10.15 23.38 -10.00
N VAL A 312 -9.03 23.70 -10.66
CA VAL A 312 -8.56 25.08 -10.87
C VAL A 312 -8.54 25.45 -12.36
N PRO A 313 -8.72 26.74 -12.70
CA PRO A 313 -8.57 27.18 -14.09
C PRO A 313 -7.18 26.85 -14.63
N GLY A 314 -7.14 26.31 -15.85
CA GLY A 314 -5.92 25.89 -16.55
C GLY A 314 -5.41 24.47 -16.24
N GLU A 315 -6.08 23.75 -15.35
CA GLU A 315 -5.73 22.34 -15.05
C GLU A 315 -5.86 21.41 -16.27
N GLU A 316 -6.77 21.69 -17.20
CA GLU A 316 -7.00 20.87 -18.40
C GLU A 316 -5.89 21.00 -19.47
N SER A 317 -4.83 21.78 -19.19
CA SER A 317 -3.66 21.91 -20.06
C SER A 317 -2.87 20.60 -20.16
N GLU A 318 -2.34 20.29 -21.36
CA GLU A 318 -1.47 19.13 -21.60
C GLU A 318 -0.15 19.17 -20.79
N ARG A 319 0.19 20.35 -20.24
CA ARG A 319 1.36 20.54 -19.36
C ARG A 319 1.07 20.15 -17.90
N VAL A 320 -0.16 19.79 -17.58
CA VAL A 320 -0.59 19.30 -16.27
C VAL A 320 -0.66 17.78 -16.30
N LEU A 321 0.18 17.13 -15.50
CA LEU A 321 0.40 15.70 -15.52
C LEU A 321 0.07 15.10 -14.16
N TYR A 322 -0.71 14.03 -14.13
CA TYR A 322 -1.10 13.34 -12.89
C TYR A 322 -0.17 12.18 -12.52
N GLN A 323 0.94 12.02 -13.25
CA GLN A 323 1.95 11.01 -13.00
C GLN A 323 3.26 11.42 -13.65
N LEU A 324 4.38 11.03 -13.02
CA LEU A 324 5.71 11.12 -13.61
C LEU A 324 6.06 9.77 -14.24
N ILE A 325 6.19 9.75 -15.57
CA ILE A 325 6.58 8.54 -16.32
C ILE A 325 8.09 8.37 -16.30
N ASP A 326 8.84 9.34 -16.84
CA ASP A 326 10.29 9.32 -16.87
C ASP A 326 10.83 10.73 -16.59
N ALA A 327 11.57 10.87 -15.48
CA ALA A 327 12.19 12.13 -15.10
C ALA A 327 13.20 12.61 -16.14
N ALA A 328 13.92 11.69 -16.79
CA ALA A 328 14.99 12.03 -17.74
C ALA A 328 14.49 12.81 -18.98
N THR A 329 13.19 12.83 -19.21
CA THR A 329 12.54 13.62 -20.27
C THR A 329 12.62 15.14 -20.01
N TYR A 330 12.77 15.55 -18.74
CA TYR A 330 12.70 16.95 -18.32
C TYR A 330 14.10 17.46 -17.99
N ASN A 331 14.62 18.39 -18.80
CA ASN A 331 15.91 19.04 -18.57
C ASN A 331 15.80 20.54 -18.87
N ASN A 332 16.42 21.37 -18.04
CA ASN A 332 16.32 22.83 -18.08
C ASN A 332 14.87 23.35 -17.98
N GLU A 333 14.03 22.63 -17.23
CA GLU A 333 12.61 22.94 -17.08
C GLU A 333 12.29 23.56 -15.72
N ARG A 334 11.25 24.39 -15.68
CA ARG A 334 10.65 24.90 -14.44
C ARG A 334 9.45 24.05 -14.09
N LEU A 335 9.50 23.36 -12.96
CA LEU A 335 8.57 22.27 -12.66
C LEU A 335 7.87 22.52 -11.33
N LEU A 336 6.55 22.45 -11.34
CA LEU A 336 5.75 22.47 -10.11
C LEU A 336 5.28 21.07 -9.80
N VAL A 337 5.56 20.58 -8.60
CA VAL A 337 5.00 19.33 -8.08
C VAL A 337 4.00 19.67 -6.98
N VAL A 338 2.77 19.18 -7.08
CA VAL A 338 1.70 19.44 -6.11
C VAL A 338 1.40 18.17 -5.34
N GLY A 339 1.68 18.17 -4.04
CA GLY A 339 1.45 17.01 -3.17
C GLY A 339 2.43 16.91 -2.01
N GLY A 340 2.10 16.08 -1.02
CA GLY A 340 2.95 15.86 0.16
C GLY A 340 3.01 14.42 0.64
N GLY A 341 2.70 13.46 -0.24
CA GLY A 341 2.92 12.04 -0.01
C GLY A 341 4.21 11.56 -0.68
N ASP A 342 4.61 10.32 -0.41
CA ASP A 342 5.87 9.75 -0.91
C ASP A 342 6.01 9.87 -2.44
N SER A 343 4.92 9.65 -3.20
CA SER A 343 4.95 9.78 -4.66
C SER A 343 5.31 11.20 -5.13
N ALA A 344 4.85 12.24 -4.43
CA ALA A 344 5.17 13.63 -4.76
C ALA A 344 6.65 13.92 -4.46
N ILE A 345 7.17 13.41 -3.35
CA ILE A 345 8.57 13.60 -2.96
C ILE A 345 9.51 12.83 -3.89
N GLU A 346 9.20 11.58 -4.20
CA GLU A 346 9.96 10.77 -5.16
C GLU A 346 10.02 11.44 -6.54
N ALA A 347 8.90 12.00 -7.00
CA ALA A 347 8.86 12.72 -8.28
C ALA A 347 9.67 14.03 -8.23
N ALA A 348 9.47 14.86 -7.20
CA ALA A 348 10.18 16.13 -7.08
C ALA A 348 11.70 15.94 -7.00
N THR A 349 12.15 14.94 -6.24
CA THR A 349 13.57 14.61 -6.11
C THR A 349 14.14 14.02 -7.39
N ALA A 350 13.41 13.11 -8.07
CA ALA A 350 13.84 12.58 -9.36
C ALA A 350 13.95 13.67 -10.45
N LEU A 351 13.02 14.63 -10.46
CA LEU A 351 13.05 15.78 -11.39
C LEU A 351 14.19 16.74 -11.06
N ALA A 352 14.47 16.97 -9.77
CA ALA A 352 15.57 17.83 -9.32
C ALA A 352 16.96 17.22 -9.57
N ASP A 353 17.04 15.91 -9.76
CA ASP A 353 18.25 15.19 -10.17
C ASP A 353 18.58 15.33 -11.66
N GLN A 354 17.66 15.86 -12.47
CA GLN A 354 17.92 16.10 -13.88
C GLN A 354 18.61 17.44 -14.11
N HIS A 355 19.29 17.53 -15.24
CA HIS A 355 20.14 18.67 -15.53
C HIS A 355 19.34 19.97 -15.72
N GLY A 356 19.70 21.00 -14.96
CA GLY A 356 19.18 22.37 -15.13
C GLY A 356 17.73 22.59 -14.68
N ASN A 357 17.08 21.61 -14.06
CA ASN A 357 15.70 21.76 -13.63
C ASN A 357 15.57 22.64 -12.37
N GLU A 358 14.55 23.50 -12.37
CA GLU A 358 14.10 24.25 -11.20
C GLU A 358 12.80 23.66 -10.69
N VAL A 359 12.85 22.98 -9.54
CA VAL A 359 11.69 22.27 -9.00
C VAL A 359 11.11 23.02 -7.81
N THR A 360 9.81 23.34 -7.87
CA THR A 360 9.02 23.84 -6.75
C THR A 360 8.04 22.76 -6.30
N LEU A 361 8.02 22.44 -5.00
CA LEU A 361 7.02 21.54 -4.42
C LEU A 361 6.00 22.36 -3.62
N SER A 362 4.73 22.28 -4.00
CA SER A 362 3.60 22.89 -3.31
C SER A 362 2.85 21.86 -2.47
N TYR A 363 2.61 22.19 -1.21
CA TYR A 363 1.84 21.34 -0.32
C TYR A 363 0.97 22.16 0.64
N ARG A 364 -0.31 21.77 0.73
CA ARG A 364 -1.36 22.51 1.43
C ARG A 364 -1.24 22.57 2.96
N ARG A 365 -0.39 21.76 3.58
CA ARG A 365 -0.21 21.74 5.04
C ARG A 365 1.11 22.38 5.43
N ALA A 366 1.19 22.80 6.68
CA ALA A 366 2.39 23.38 7.27
C ALA A 366 3.53 22.36 7.47
N SER A 367 3.24 21.06 7.50
CA SER A 367 4.23 20.00 7.68
C SER A 367 3.79 18.67 7.07
N PHE A 368 4.78 17.86 6.70
CA PHE A 368 4.57 16.48 6.24
C PHE A 368 4.26 15.58 7.43
N PHE A 369 3.27 14.68 7.27
CA PHE A 369 2.79 13.81 8.36
C PHE A 369 2.61 12.35 7.95
N ARG A 370 2.82 12.03 6.67
CA ARG A 370 2.65 10.68 6.08
C ARG A 370 3.85 10.23 5.27
N LEU A 371 4.97 10.94 5.35
CA LEU A 371 6.16 10.57 4.61
C LEU A 371 6.88 9.44 5.33
N LYS A 372 7.39 8.51 4.54
CA LYS A 372 8.43 7.59 5.02
C LYS A 372 9.66 8.40 5.41
N ARG A 373 10.35 7.97 6.45
CA ARG A 373 11.48 8.73 7.01
C ARG A 373 12.56 9.02 5.97
N ARG A 374 12.89 8.03 5.14
CA ARG A 374 13.84 8.20 4.01
C ARG A 374 13.43 9.33 3.05
N ASN A 375 12.15 9.43 2.73
CA ASN A 375 11.65 10.49 1.85
C ASN A 375 11.61 11.85 2.57
N GLN A 376 11.31 11.85 3.87
CA GLN A 376 11.39 13.04 4.70
C GLN A 376 12.82 13.61 4.75
N GLU A 377 13.81 12.79 5.11
CA GLU A 377 15.23 13.19 5.13
C GLU A 377 15.68 13.70 3.76
N ARG A 378 15.25 13.01 2.69
CA ARG A 378 15.61 13.37 1.32
C ARG A 378 15.03 14.72 0.91
N ILE A 379 13.76 15.00 1.20
CA ILE A 379 13.18 16.31 0.84
C ILE A 379 13.80 17.45 1.65
N GLU A 380 14.07 17.22 2.94
CA GLU A 380 14.74 18.20 3.81
C GLU A 380 16.14 18.52 3.29
N ALA A 381 16.92 17.51 2.90
CA ALA A 381 18.25 17.69 2.33
C ALA A 381 18.23 18.48 1.01
N TYR A 382 17.30 18.17 0.10
CA TYR A 382 17.19 18.85 -1.19
C TYR A 382 16.75 20.32 -1.03
N ALA A 383 15.87 20.58 -0.07
CA ALA A 383 15.47 21.93 0.26
C ALA A 383 16.62 22.75 0.88
N ALA A 384 17.37 22.15 1.81
CA ALA A 384 18.55 22.79 2.41
C ALA A 384 19.65 23.11 1.38
N GLN A 385 19.80 22.27 0.36
CA GLN A 385 20.71 22.49 -0.77
C GLN A 385 20.18 23.49 -1.81
N GLY A 386 18.95 24.00 -1.66
CA GLY A 386 18.31 24.87 -2.64
C GLY A 386 17.92 24.19 -3.95
N ARG A 387 17.98 22.85 -4.02
CA ARG A 387 17.63 22.06 -5.23
C ARG A 387 16.13 21.95 -5.44
N ILE A 388 15.35 22.05 -4.35
CA ILE A 388 13.89 22.08 -4.40
C ILE A 388 13.38 23.26 -3.58
N ARG A 389 12.55 24.10 -4.19
CA ARG A 389 11.84 25.17 -3.49
C ARG A 389 10.59 24.58 -2.82
N LEU A 390 10.59 24.51 -1.50
CA LEU A 390 9.43 24.07 -0.71
C LEU A 390 8.45 25.21 -0.45
N LEU A 391 7.20 25.06 -0.89
CA LEU A 391 6.08 25.94 -0.55
C LEU A 391 5.06 25.17 0.29
N LEU A 392 5.23 25.21 1.61
CA LEU A 392 4.27 24.67 2.57
C LEU A 392 3.09 25.63 2.77
N SER A 393 2.00 25.13 3.35
CA SER A 393 0.75 25.89 3.50
C SER A 393 0.32 26.60 2.20
N SER A 394 0.51 25.92 1.06
CA SER A 394 0.23 26.49 -0.26
C SER A 394 -0.79 25.68 -1.05
N GLN A 395 -1.64 26.40 -1.79
CA GLN A 395 -2.66 25.81 -2.68
C GLN A 395 -2.58 26.48 -4.04
N VAL A 396 -2.52 25.67 -5.10
CA VAL A 396 -2.65 26.17 -6.47
C VAL A 396 -4.06 26.73 -6.65
N ARG A 397 -4.16 27.92 -7.26
CA ARG A 397 -5.43 28.59 -7.55
C ARG A 397 -5.71 28.68 -9.04
N GLN A 398 -4.65 28.72 -9.85
CA GLN A 398 -4.74 28.79 -11.31
C GLN A 398 -3.41 28.34 -11.92
N ILE A 399 -3.47 27.72 -13.10
CA ILE A 399 -2.32 27.35 -13.92
C ILE A 399 -2.44 28.13 -15.24
N GLU A 400 -1.41 28.88 -15.59
CA GLU A 400 -1.30 29.60 -16.86
C GLU A 400 -0.18 28.99 -17.71
N GLU A 401 0.10 29.56 -18.87
CA GLU A 401 1.04 28.97 -19.84
C GLU A 401 2.50 28.96 -19.34
N ASP A 402 2.93 30.03 -18.66
CA ASP A 402 4.31 30.26 -18.22
C ASP A 402 4.49 30.30 -16.70
N HIS A 403 3.39 30.29 -15.93
CA HIS A 403 3.41 30.32 -14.48
C HIS A 403 2.14 29.72 -13.85
N ALA A 404 2.24 29.34 -12.58
CA ALA A 404 1.13 28.97 -11.73
C ALA A 404 0.92 30.03 -10.64
N VAL A 405 -0.34 30.28 -10.30
CA VAL A 405 -0.72 31.18 -9.21
C VAL A 405 -1.06 30.33 -7.99
N LEU A 406 -0.33 30.53 -6.90
CA LEU A 406 -0.51 29.82 -5.64
C LEU A 406 -0.93 30.79 -4.54
N ALA A 407 -1.90 30.40 -3.72
CA ALA A 407 -2.16 31.03 -2.44
C ALA A 407 -1.23 30.39 -1.39
N VAL A 408 -0.35 31.18 -0.78
CA VAL A 408 0.57 30.74 0.29
C VAL A 408 0.14 31.41 1.59
N THR A 409 -0.26 30.63 2.58
CA THR A 409 -0.68 31.14 3.87
C THR A 409 0.54 31.46 4.74
N VAL A 410 0.72 32.74 5.10
CA VAL A 410 1.77 33.22 6.00
C VAL A 410 1.10 34.00 7.13
N ASP A 411 1.34 33.61 8.38
CA ASP A 411 0.72 34.22 9.57
C ASP A 411 -0.82 34.27 9.52
N GLY A 412 -1.44 33.24 8.93
CA GLY A 412 -2.90 33.14 8.76
C GLY A 412 -3.47 33.99 7.62
N VAL A 413 -2.62 34.68 6.84
CA VAL A 413 -3.03 35.49 5.69
C VAL A 413 -2.56 34.84 4.40
N ASP A 414 -3.48 34.65 3.47
CA ASP A 414 -3.16 34.13 2.14
C ASP A 414 -2.48 35.22 1.29
N LYS A 415 -1.24 34.94 0.86
CA LYS A 415 -0.50 35.75 -0.11
C LYS A 415 -0.47 35.04 -1.45
N MET A 416 -0.88 35.75 -2.50
CA MET A 416 -0.83 35.22 -3.87
C MET A 416 0.59 35.32 -4.42
N VAL A 417 1.15 34.19 -4.84
CA VAL A 417 2.51 34.06 -5.38
C VAL A 417 2.42 33.49 -6.78
N ARG A 418 3.11 34.14 -7.74
CA ARG A 418 3.31 33.60 -9.08
C ARG A 418 4.60 32.78 -9.09
N VAL A 419 4.50 31.53 -9.53
CA VAL A 419 5.63 30.61 -9.65
C VAL A 419 5.79 30.29 -11.14
N PRO A 420 6.91 30.65 -11.77
CA PRO A 420 7.16 30.28 -13.16
C PRO A 420 7.19 28.75 -13.33
N VAL A 421 6.45 28.21 -14.30
CA VAL A 421 6.33 26.77 -14.55
C VAL A 421 6.20 26.48 -16.05
N SER A 422 6.88 25.44 -16.50
CA SER A 422 6.67 24.79 -17.79
C SER A 422 5.69 23.62 -17.65
N TYR A 423 5.85 22.81 -16.61
CA TYR A 423 5.01 21.64 -16.35
C TYR A 423 4.58 21.56 -14.88
N THR A 424 3.35 21.07 -14.66
CA THR A 424 2.80 20.87 -13.32
C THR A 424 2.44 19.41 -13.10
N PHE A 425 3.07 18.76 -12.12
CA PHE A 425 2.75 17.40 -11.69
C PHE A 425 1.80 17.40 -10.51
N VAL A 426 0.54 16.99 -10.74
CA VAL A 426 -0.48 16.86 -9.69
C VAL A 426 -0.41 15.48 -9.07
N LEU A 427 0.30 15.37 -7.95
CA LEU A 427 0.50 14.14 -7.18
C LEU A 427 -0.21 14.24 -5.81
N ALA A 428 -1.47 14.69 -5.84
CA ALA A 428 -2.30 14.96 -4.67
C ALA A 428 -3.04 13.72 -4.11
N GLY A 429 -2.66 12.52 -4.57
CA GLY A 429 -3.35 11.26 -4.33
C GLY A 429 -4.43 10.99 -5.39
N GLY A 430 -5.15 9.88 -5.20
CA GLY A 430 -6.30 9.54 -6.04
C GLY A 430 -7.57 9.43 -5.23
N GLU A 431 -8.69 9.41 -5.95
CA GLU A 431 -10.02 9.11 -5.45
C GLU A 431 -10.26 7.61 -5.61
N PRO A 432 -10.27 6.86 -4.50
CA PRO A 432 -10.55 5.43 -4.54
C PRO A 432 -11.99 5.19 -5.02
N PRO A 433 -12.32 3.99 -5.54
CA PRO A 433 -13.62 3.71 -6.15
C PRO A 433 -14.76 3.51 -5.13
N TYR A 434 -14.74 4.15 -3.96
CA TYR A 434 -15.72 3.89 -2.89
C TYR A 434 -17.15 4.25 -3.27
N GLN A 435 -17.35 5.39 -3.94
CA GLN A 435 -18.68 5.78 -4.42
C GLN A 435 -19.22 4.76 -5.43
N PHE A 436 -18.34 4.20 -6.27
CA PHE A 436 -18.70 3.16 -7.22
C PHE A 436 -19.07 1.86 -6.50
N LEU A 437 -18.26 1.41 -5.53
CA LEU A 437 -18.57 0.23 -4.70
C LEU A 437 -19.88 0.40 -3.92
N GLY A 438 -20.14 1.60 -3.38
CA GLY A 438 -21.41 1.91 -2.71
C GLY A 438 -22.62 1.78 -3.65
N LYS A 439 -22.51 2.23 -4.91
CA LYS A 439 -23.54 2.01 -5.94
C LYS A 439 -23.77 0.54 -6.26
N LEU A 440 -22.76 -0.32 -6.05
CA LEU A 440 -22.90 -1.78 -6.18
C LEU A 440 -23.55 -2.44 -4.95
N GLY A 441 -23.91 -1.69 -3.90
CA GLY A 441 -24.51 -2.21 -2.68
C GLY A 441 -23.51 -2.74 -1.65
N ILE A 442 -22.23 -2.38 -1.78
CA ILE A 442 -21.17 -2.78 -0.84
C ILE A 442 -21.13 -1.77 0.33
N ARG A 443 -21.26 -2.26 1.56
CA ARG A 443 -21.19 -1.51 2.81
C ARG A 443 -19.74 -1.35 3.28
N PHE A 444 -19.48 -0.26 3.99
CA PHE A 444 -18.17 0.09 4.54
C PHE A 444 -18.20 0.06 6.06
N GLY A 445 -17.04 -0.09 6.71
CA GLY A 445 -16.95 -0.20 8.18
C GLY A 445 -17.69 0.92 8.91
N GLY A 446 -17.60 2.16 8.42
CA GLY A 446 -18.33 3.31 8.97
C GLY A 446 -19.86 3.20 8.98
N ASP A 447 -20.46 2.26 8.25
CA ASP A 447 -21.90 2.01 8.19
C ASP A 447 -22.38 1.08 9.32
N ALA A 448 -21.48 0.51 10.11
CA ALA A 448 -21.79 -0.44 11.20
C ALA A 448 -22.48 0.19 12.41
N SER A 449 -22.72 1.51 12.43
CA SER A 449 -23.43 2.18 13.54
C SER A 449 -24.95 2.12 13.45
N GLY A 450 -25.52 1.28 12.57
CA GLY A 450 -26.96 1.23 12.35
C GLY A 450 -27.49 -0.14 11.93
N THR A 451 -27.15 -1.21 12.65
CA THR A 451 -28.04 -2.38 12.94
C THR A 451 -27.24 -3.50 13.61
N ASP A 452 -27.86 -4.10 14.62
CA ASP A 452 -27.46 -5.27 15.42
C ASP A 452 -26.34 -5.11 16.46
N SER A 453 -26.81 -4.69 17.64
CA SER A 453 -26.28 -5.11 18.93
C SER A 453 -26.34 -6.64 19.07
N GLY A 454 -25.19 -7.31 18.92
CA GLY A 454 -25.04 -8.74 19.18
C GLY A 454 -23.60 -9.08 19.57
N SER A 455 -23.32 -9.03 20.88
CA SER A 455 -22.20 -9.69 21.58
C SER A 455 -20.81 -9.67 20.90
N ALA A 456 -20.05 -8.60 21.13
CA ALA A 456 -18.59 -8.67 21.20
C ALA A 456 -18.16 -8.13 22.56
N GLU A 457 -17.86 -9.06 23.45
CA GLU A 457 -17.39 -8.82 24.81
C GLU A 457 -16.07 -8.05 24.77
N ARG A 458 -16.09 -6.83 25.32
CA ARG A 458 -14.93 -5.95 25.40
C ARG A 458 -14.00 -6.47 26.50
N VAL A 459 -12.88 -7.08 26.13
CA VAL A 459 -11.73 -7.14 27.03
C VAL A 459 -10.93 -5.86 26.82
N ALA A 460 -11.29 -4.83 27.58
CA ALA A 460 -10.42 -3.67 27.78
C ALA A 460 -9.27 -4.12 28.69
N VAL A 461 -8.07 -4.24 28.13
CA VAL A 461 -6.85 -4.31 28.94
C VAL A 461 -6.37 -2.87 29.12
N GLU A 462 -6.59 -2.32 30.31
CA GLU A 462 -5.86 -1.16 30.80
C GLU A 462 -4.37 -1.55 30.93
N VAL A 463 -3.50 -0.84 30.22
CA VAL A 463 -2.09 -0.60 30.59
C VAL A 463 -1.73 0.83 30.19
#